data_AF-A0A2W6XY66-F1
#
_entry.id   AF-A0A2W6XY66-F1
#
_cell.length_a   1.000
_cell.length_b   1.000
_cell.length_c   1.000
_cell.angle_alpha   90.00
_cell.angle_beta   90.00
_cell.angle_gamma   90.00
#
_symmetry.space_group_name_H-M   'P 1'
#
loop_
_entity.id
_entity.type
_entity.pdbx_description
1 polymer ?
#
loop_
_entity_poly.entity_id
_entity_poly.type
_entity_poly.pdbx_seq_one_letter_code
_entity_poly.pdbx_strand_id
1 'polypeptide(L)'
;MSTVLLLGLLAALLFALPVAAQNKPTFPPLTGRVVDQANLLDAATEQALTEKLAALEAKSSDQLVVVTVDSLHDQPIEDYGYQLGRAWGIGQKEGDNGALLIVAPNEKKVRIEVGYGLEPILTDAFSSLVIQNDILPSFRQGDYQAGVVKGVDALIAQLELDPAEAQARAAAAETEHQASGAKIPIGTIVFIAVIFLFLFVRAVGAAGRGRRHGGGGGLGPILVWAASEMMKNRDDDDRGGWGGGGFGGGGFGGGGFSGGGGSFGGGGASGGW
;
A
#
# COMPACT_ATOMS: atom_id res chain seq x y z
N MET A 1 -5.12 57.17 -11.56
CA MET A 1 -4.55 56.23 -12.55
C MET A 1 -3.72 55.12 -11.92
N SER A 2 -2.88 55.40 -10.91
CA SER A 2 -1.97 54.41 -10.33
C SER A 2 -2.63 53.26 -9.56
N THR A 3 -3.78 53.47 -8.91
CA THR A 3 -4.48 52.43 -8.14
C THR A 3 -5.23 51.41 -9.00
N VAL A 4 -5.77 51.84 -10.16
CA VAL A 4 -6.45 50.97 -11.12
C VAL A 4 -5.45 50.06 -11.85
N LEU A 5 -4.26 50.58 -12.16
CA LEU A 5 -3.16 49.81 -12.72
C LEU A 5 -2.63 48.76 -11.73
N LEU A 6 -2.53 49.10 -10.44
CA LEU A 6 -2.08 48.16 -9.41
C LEU A 6 -3.08 47.01 -9.18
N LEU A 7 -4.39 47.32 -9.17
CA LEU A 7 -5.45 46.32 -9.04
C LEU A 7 -5.53 45.40 -10.26
N GLY A 8 -5.31 45.94 -11.46
CA GLY A 8 -5.24 45.14 -12.69
C GLY A 8 -4.04 44.18 -12.71
N LEU A 9 -2.90 44.60 -12.17
CA LEU A 9 -1.69 43.78 -12.12
C LEU A 9 -1.80 42.67 -11.05
N LEU A 10 -2.46 42.96 -9.92
CA LEU A 10 -2.75 41.96 -8.88
C LEU A 10 -3.77 40.91 -9.36
N ALA A 11 -4.79 41.33 -10.13
CA ALA A 11 -5.77 40.42 -10.73
C ALA A 11 -5.16 39.52 -11.82
N ALA A 12 -4.21 40.05 -12.61
CA ALA A 12 -3.46 39.27 -13.59
C ALA A 12 -2.52 38.25 -12.94
N LEU A 13 -1.93 38.58 -11.77
CA LEU A 13 -1.06 37.66 -11.03
C LEU A 13 -1.85 36.51 -10.36
N LEU A 14 -3.10 36.76 -9.94
CA LEU A 14 -4.01 35.73 -9.40
C LEU A 14 -4.52 34.74 -10.47
N PHE A 15 -4.58 35.15 -11.75
CA PHE A 15 -4.92 34.27 -12.87
C PHE A 15 -3.72 33.51 -13.47
N ALA A 16 -2.49 33.82 -13.04
CA ALA A 16 -1.26 33.20 -13.50
C ALA A 16 -0.77 32.07 -12.57
N LEU A 17 -1.57 31.64 -11.59
CA LEU A 17 -1.28 30.42 -10.87
C LEU A 17 -1.33 29.27 -11.87
N PRO A 18 -0.27 28.46 -12.02
CA PRO A 18 -0.33 27.29 -12.84
C PRO A 18 -1.44 26.42 -12.25
N VAL A 19 -2.50 26.20 -13.03
CA VAL A 19 -3.44 25.12 -12.74
C VAL A 19 -2.56 23.88 -12.80
N ALA A 20 -2.17 23.37 -11.62
CA ALA A 20 -1.51 22.09 -11.54
C ALA A 20 -2.48 21.11 -12.21
N ALA A 21 -2.15 20.72 -13.45
CA ALA A 21 -2.86 19.67 -14.13
C ALA A 21 -2.79 18.49 -13.18
N GLN A 22 -3.93 18.09 -12.63
CA GLN A 22 -3.99 16.85 -11.89
C GLN A 22 -3.64 15.78 -12.92
N ASN A 23 -2.40 15.30 -12.88
CA ASN A 23 -1.96 14.15 -13.63
C ASN A 23 -2.87 13.02 -13.18
N LYS A 24 -3.94 12.77 -13.95
CA LYS A 24 -4.75 11.57 -13.75
C LYS A 24 -3.78 10.40 -13.92
N PRO A 25 -3.67 9.50 -12.95
CA PRO A 25 -2.81 8.34 -13.09
C PRO A 25 -3.20 7.59 -14.37
N THR A 26 -2.19 7.33 -15.20
CA THR A 26 -2.37 6.53 -16.41
C THR A 26 -2.35 5.08 -15.99
N PHE A 27 -3.51 4.44 -15.99
CA PHE A 27 -3.62 3.03 -15.65
C PHE A 27 -3.23 2.14 -16.83
N PRO A 28 -2.69 0.93 -16.56
CA PRO A 28 -2.59 -0.08 -17.60
C PRO A 28 -3.94 -0.34 -18.28
N PRO A 29 -3.94 -0.68 -19.57
CA PRO A 29 -5.13 -1.25 -20.18
C PRO A 29 -5.44 -2.60 -19.53
N LEU A 30 -6.72 -2.88 -19.32
CA LEU A 30 -7.17 -4.21 -18.91
C LEU A 30 -7.06 -5.16 -20.11
N THR A 31 -6.05 -6.02 -20.13
CA THR A 31 -5.82 -6.98 -21.23
C THR A 31 -6.33 -8.38 -20.93
N GLY A 32 -6.67 -8.67 -19.68
CA GLY A 32 -7.06 -10.01 -19.23
C GLY A 32 -7.27 -10.06 -17.71
N ARG A 33 -7.47 -11.27 -17.19
CA ARG A 33 -7.53 -11.53 -15.74
C ARG A 33 -6.17 -11.42 -15.07
N VAL A 34 -5.10 -11.46 -15.87
CA VAL A 34 -3.72 -11.19 -15.45
C VAL A 34 -3.16 -10.09 -16.35
N VAL A 35 -2.58 -9.06 -15.72
CA VAL A 35 -1.90 -7.94 -16.38
C VAL A 35 -0.53 -7.79 -15.72
N ASP A 36 0.51 -8.39 -16.30
CA ASP A 36 1.87 -8.35 -15.76
C ASP A 36 2.73 -7.29 -16.46
N GLN A 37 2.67 -6.02 -16.03
CA GLN A 37 3.55 -4.99 -16.59
C GLN A 37 4.98 -5.07 -16.06
N ALA A 38 5.13 -5.49 -14.79
CA ALA A 38 6.43 -5.54 -14.15
C ALA A 38 7.24 -6.82 -14.49
N ASN A 39 6.73 -7.67 -15.38
CA ASN A 39 7.36 -8.92 -15.82
C ASN A 39 7.81 -9.80 -14.64
N LEU A 40 6.93 -9.97 -13.65
CA LEU A 40 7.20 -10.77 -12.45
C LEU A 40 6.82 -12.25 -12.63
N LEU A 41 6.01 -12.56 -13.64
CA LEU A 41 5.44 -13.88 -13.88
C LEU A 41 5.99 -14.46 -15.18
N ASP A 42 6.29 -15.75 -15.18
CA ASP A 42 6.54 -16.47 -16.41
C ASP A 42 5.22 -16.74 -17.17
N ALA A 43 5.33 -16.94 -18.49
CA ALA A 43 4.18 -17.16 -19.35
C ALA A 43 3.33 -18.38 -18.94
N ALA A 44 3.95 -19.42 -18.37
CA ALA A 44 3.23 -20.60 -17.90
C ALA A 44 2.35 -20.25 -16.68
N THR A 45 2.85 -19.41 -15.78
CA THR A 45 2.14 -18.95 -14.60
C THR A 45 1.05 -17.97 -14.96
N GLU A 46 1.30 -17.01 -15.86
CA GLU A 46 0.25 -16.12 -16.37
C GLU A 46 -0.92 -16.91 -16.97
N GLN A 47 -0.63 -17.93 -17.78
CA GLN A 47 -1.64 -18.79 -18.38
C GLN A 47 -2.40 -19.57 -17.30
N ALA A 48 -1.69 -20.22 -16.37
CA ALA A 48 -2.31 -20.99 -15.31
C ALA A 48 -3.20 -20.13 -14.39
N LEU A 49 -2.76 -18.93 -14.03
CA LEU A 49 -3.56 -17.97 -13.28
C LEU A 49 -4.78 -17.51 -14.09
N THR A 50 -4.61 -17.20 -15.37
CA THR A 50 -5.72 -16.80 -16.24
C THR A 50 -6.80 -17.87 -16.31
N GLU A 51 -6.42 -19.14 -16.45
CA GLU A 51 -7.34 -20.28 -16.47
C GLU A 51 -8.05 -20.46 -15.12
N LYS A 52 -7.33 -20.38 -14.00
CA LYS A 52 -7.92 -20.45 -12.64
C LYS A 52 -8.94 -19.34 -12.40
N LEU A 53 -8.58 -18.10 -12.74
CA LEU A 53 -9.44 -16.94 -12.54
C LEU A 53 -10.67 -16.98 -13.47
N ALA A 54 -10.52 -17.51 -14.68
CA ALA A 54 -11.65 -17.75 -15.57
C ALA A 54 -12.60 -18.83 -15.04
N ALA A 55 -12.07 -19.89 -14.43
CA ALA A 55 -12.87 -20.94 -13.82
C ALA A 55 -13.66 -20.43 -12.60
N LEU A 56 -13.05 -19.59 -11.75
CA LEU A 56 -13.73 -18.91 -10.64
C LEU A 56 -14.91 -18.09 -11.15
N GLU A 57 -14.65 -17.20 -12.12
CA GLU A 57 -15.69 -16.34 -12.68
C GLU A 57 -16.83 -17.14 -13.32
N ALA A 58 -16.52 -18.23 -14.02
CA ALA A 58 -17.53 -19.11 -14.60
C ALA A 58 -18.40 -19.81 -13.55
N LYS A 59 -17.87 -20.04 -12.34
CA LYS A 59 -18.53 -20.78 -11.27
C LYS A 59 -19.38 -19.88 -10.37
N SER A 60 -18.87 -18.72 -9.97
CA SER A 60 -19.52 -17.84 -8.98
C SER A 60 -19.88 -16.45 -9.52
N SER A 61 -19.51 -16.12 -10.76
CA SER A 61 -19.55 -14.77 -11.35
C SER A 61 -18.57 -13.75 -10.74
N ASP A 62 -17.79 -14.16 -9.73
CA ASP A 62 -16.81 -13.27 -9.08
C ASP A 62 -15.63 -13.02 -10.00
N GLN A 63 -15.22 -11.75 -10.10
CA GLN A 63 -14.10 -11.35 -10.93
C GLN A 63 -12.90 -11.03 -10.06
N LEU A 64 -11.95 -11.97 -9.98
CA LEU A 64 -10.64 -11.73 -9.39
C LEU A 64 -9.62 -11.46 -10.51
N VAL A 65 -8.90 -10.33 -10.40
CA VAL A 65 -7.87 -9.91 -11.36
C VAL A 65 -6.53 -9.76 -10.65
N VAL A 66 -5.44 -10.11 -11.34
CA VAL A 66 -4.06 -9.90 -10.89
C VAL A 66 -3.43 -8.83 -11.76
N VAL A 67 -2.80 -7.84 -11.13
CA VAL A 67 -2.04 -6.80 -11.83
C VAL A 67 -0.69 -6.60 -11.16
N THR A 68 0.37 -6.59 -11.95
CA THR A 68 1.68 -6.09 -11.54
C THR A 68 1.94 -4.77 -12.26
N VAL A 69 2.50 -3.80 -11.54
CA VAL A 69 2.74 -2.45 -12.09
C VAL A 69 4.15 -2.02 -11.78
N ASP A 70 4.82 -1.42 -12.76
CA ASP A 70 6.18 -0.90 -12.55
C ASP A 70 6.20 0.25 -11.55
N SER A 71 5.16 1.07 -11.49
CA SER A 71 5.11 2.18 -10.53
C SER A 71 3.70 2.58 -10.15
N LEU A 72 3.56 3.06 -8.92
CA LEU A 72 2.36 3.70 -8.40
C LEU A 72 2.34 5.22 -8.67
N HIS A 73 3.34 5.77 -9.37
CA HIS A 73 3.45 7.19 -9.70
C HIS A 73 3.36 8.10 -8.45
N ASP A 74 4.09 7.72 -7.40
CA ASP A 74 4.11 8.38 -6.08
C ASP A 74 2.75 8.40 -5.35
N GLN A 75 1.78 7.59 -5.80
CA GLN A 75 0.49 7.46 -5.12
C GLN A 75 0.51 6.36 -4.05
N PRO A 76 -0.29 6.51 -2.98
CA PRO A 76 -0.62 5.39 -2.09
C PRO A 76 -1.21 4.23 -2.89
N ILE A 77 -0.85 2.98 -2.54
CA ILE A 77 -1.34 1.80 -3.26
C ILE A 77 -2.85 1.62 -3.06
N GLU A 78 -3.37 2.13 -1.94
CA GLU A 78 -4.78 2.21 -1.58
C GLU A 78 -5.55 3.05 -2.60
N ASP A 79 -5.11 4.30 -2.80
CA ASP A 79 -5.73 5.23 -3.75
C ASP A 79 -5.58 4.74 -5.19
N TYR A 80 -4.41 4.17 -5.53
CA TYR A 80 -4.14 3.59 -6.84
C TYR A 80 -5.09 2.41 -7.12
N GLY A 81 -5.21 1.49 -6.17
CA GLY A 81 -6.04 0.29 -6.32
C GLY A 81 -7.52 0.58 -6.44
N TYR A 82 -8.03 1.47 -5.58
CA TYR A 82 -9.41 1.95 -5.66
C TYR A 82 -9.74 2.57 -7.02
N GLN A 83 -8.87 3.46 -7.52
CA GLN A 83 -9.07 4.11 -8.81
C GLN A 83 -8.94 3.13 -9.98
N LEU A 84 -7.99 2.20 -9.90
CA LEU A 84 -7.78 1.18 -10.92
C LEU A 84 -8.98 0.23 -11.03
N GLY A 85 -9.47 -0.29 -9.90
CA GLY A 85 -10.65 -1.15 -9.85
C GLY A 85 -11.87 -0.48 -10.47
N ARG A 86 -12.09 0.82 -10.19
CA ARG A 86 -13.15 1.62 -10.80
C ARG A 86 -12.92 1.91 -12.29
N ALA A 87 -11.69 2.21 -12.69
CA ALA A 87 -11.36 2.47 -14.09
C ALA A 87 -11.56 1.23 -14.97
N TRP A 88 -11.27 0.05 -14.42
CA TRP A 88 -11.47 -1.23 -15.09
C TRP A 88 -12.89 -1.79 -14.94
N GLY A 89 -13.65 -1.31 -13.96
CA GLY A 89 -15.01 -1.79 -13.68
C GLY A 89 -15.04 -3.27 -13.34
N ILE A 90 -14.09 -3.75 -12.53
CA ILE A 90 -14.00 -5.17 -12.16
C ILE A 90 -15.19 -5.55 -11.25
N GLY A 91 -15.76 -6.72 -11.50
CA GLY A 91 -17.01 -7.19 -10.88
C GLY A 91 -18.24 -6.91 -11.75
N GLN A 92 -19.37 -7.50 -11.40
CA GLN A 92 -20.66 -7.25 -12.06
C GLN A 92 -21.30 -5.97 -11.51
N LYS A 93 -21.94 -5.17 -12.37
CA LYS A 93 -22.61 -3.92 -11.99
C LYS A 93 -23.62 -4.03 -10.83
N GLU A 94 -24.32 -5.16 -10.73
CA GLU A 94 -25.33 -5.37 -9.68
C GLU A 94 -24.77 -6.10 -8.46
N GLY A 95 -23.67 -6.83 -8.65
CA GLY A 95 -23.08 -7.66 -7.62
C GLY A 95 -21.88 -7.03 -6.91
N ASP A 96 -21.23 -6.04 -7.52
CA ASP A 96 -19.97 -5.43 -7.07
C ASP A 96 -18.94 -6.49 -6.63
N ASN A 97 -18.95 -7.64 -7.30
CA ASN A 97 -18.24 -8.84 -6.89
C ASN A 97 -16.85 -8.95 -7.53
N GLY A 98 -16.14 -7.81 -7.53
CA GLY A 98 -14.80 -7.68 -8.07
C GLY A 98 -13.74 -7.73 -6.96
N ALA A 99 -12.58 -8.32 -7.25
CA ALA A 99 -11.40 -8.25 -6.41
C ALA A 99 -10.15 -8.08 -7.28
N LEU A 100 -9.14 -7.38 -6.75
CA LEU A 100 -7.93 -7.06 -7.48
C LEU A 100 -6.71 -7.27 -6.57
N LEU A 101 -5.78 -8.12 -7.00
CA LEU A 101 -4.46 -8.26 -6.39
C LEU A 101 -3.45 -7.41 -7.16
N ILE A 102 -2.89 -6.40 -6.49
CA ILE A 102 -1.96 -5.43 -7.06
C ILE A 102 -0.58 -5.66 -6.47
N VAL A 103 0.44 -5.79 -7.32
CA VAL A 103 1.84 -5.90 -6.91
C VAL A 103 2.65 -4.77 -7.54
N ALA A 104 3.31 -3.98 -6.69
CA ALA A 104 4.19 -2.88 -7.10
C ALA A 104 5.60 -3.15 -6.53
N PRO A 105 6.48 -3.82 -7.30
CA PRO A 105 7.78 -4.28 -6.79
C PRO A 105 8.75 -3.13 -6.52
N ASN A 106 8.67 -2.02 -7.26
CA ASN A 106 9.56 -0.86 -7.07
C ASN A 106 9.26 -0.14 -5.74
N GLU A 107 7.99 -0.01 -5.38
CA GLU A 107 7.55 0.53 -4.10
C GLU A 107 7.54 -0.52 -2.98
N LYS A 108 7.80 -1.80 -3.31
CA LYS A 108 7.67 -2.96 -2.43
C LYS A 108 6.33 -3.02 -1.70
N LYS A 109 5.26 -2.79 -2.45
CA LYS A 109 3.89 -2.80 -1.94
C LYS A 109 3.04 -3.84 -2.65
N VAL A 110 2.14 -4.43 -1.89
CA VAL A 110 1.08 -5.32 -2.37
C VAL A 110 -0.24 -4.88 -1.78
N ARG A 111 -1.31 -4.99 -2.55
CA ARG A 111 -2.66 -4.70 -2.09
C ARG A 111 -3.65 -5.70 -2.66
N ILE A 112 -4.60 -6.10 -1.84
CA ILE A 112 -5.85 -6.74 -2.26
C ILE A 112 -6.92 -5.66 -2.12
N GLU A 113 -7.54 -5.29 -3.24
CA GLU A 113 -8.66 -4.36 -3.31
C GLU A 113 -9.94 -5.17 -3.54
N VAL A 114 -10.96 -4.92 -2.74
CA VAL A 114 -12.20 -5.72 -2.70
C VAL A 114 -13.40 -4.84 -3.02
N GLY A 115 -14.26 -5.31 -3.92
CA GLY A 115 -15.54 -4.69 -4.27
C GLY A 115 -16.61 -5.00 -3.23
N TYR A 116 -17.63 -4.15 -3.13
CA TYR A 116 -18.63 -4.18 -2.05
C TYR A 116 -19.31 -5.54 -1.88
N GLY A 117 -19.57 -6.26 -2.97
CA GLY A 117 -20.24 -7.56 -2.92
C GLY A 117 -19.42 -8.66 -2.25
N LEU A 118 -18.09 -8.52 -2.25
CA LEU A 118 -17.18 -9.51 -1.67
C LEU A 118 -16.72 -9.14 -0.26
N GLU A 119 -16.94 -7.92 0.22
CA GLU A 119 -16.49 -7.49 1.57
C GLU A 119 -16.89 -8.44 2.70
N PRO A 120 -18.10 -9.04 2.74
CA PRO A 120 -18.46 -9.98 3.81
C PRO A 120 -17.65 -11.28 3.80
N ILE A 121 -17.04 -11.63 2.65
CA ILE A 121 -16.30 -12.88 2.42
C ILE A 121 -14.79 -12.62 2.45
N LEU A 122 -14.35 -11.55 1.81
CA LEU A 122 -12.99 -11.05 1.71
C LEU A 122 -12.83 -9.78 2.54
N THR A 123 -12.92 -9.91 3.86
CA THR A 123 -12.74 -8.77 4.77
C THR A 123 -11.31 -8.22 4.70
N ASP A 124 -11.12 -6.98 5.15
CA ASP A 124 -9.79 -6.37 5.30
C ASP A 124 -8.87 -7.24 6.17
N ALA A 125 -9.42 -7.82 7.23
CA ALA A 125 -8.70 -8.74 8.10
C ALA A 125 -8.27 -10.01 7.35
N PHE A 126 -9.20 -10.68 6.67
CA PHE A 126 -8.85 -11.87 5.89
C PHE A 126 -7.79 -11.56 4.83
N SER A 127 -8.00 -10.49 4.06
CA SER A 127 -7.06 -10.01 3.03
C SER A 127 -5.68 -9.73 3.61
N SER A 128 -5.61 -9.11 4.78
CA SER A 128 -4.34 -8.82 5.44
C SER A 128 -3.63 -10.08 5.96
N LEU A 129 -4.37 -11.12 6.37
CA LEU A 129 -3.75 -12.43 6.69
C LEU A 129 -3.17 -13.09 5.45
N VAL A 130 -3.90 -13.09 4.32
CA VAL A 130 -3.39 -13.63 3.06
C VAL A 130 -2.10 -12.92 2.65
N ILE A 131 -2.08 -11.58 2.73
CA ILE A 131 -0.87 -10.81 2.45
C ILE A 131 0.28 -11.23 3.38
N GLN A 132 0.04 -11.29 4.69
CA GLN A 132 1.11 -11.55 5.66
C GLN A 132 1.63 -12.99 5.67
N ASN A 133 0.75 -13.97 5.46
CA ASN A 133 1.04 -15.39 5.63
C ASN A 133 1.38 -16.09 4.31
N ASP A 134 0.76 -15.68 3.21
CA ASP A 134 0.88 -16.39 1.92
C ASP A 134 1.77 -15.62 0.93
N ILE A 135 1.64 -14.30 0.87
CA ILE A 135 2.31 -13.45 -0.14
C ILE A 135 3.69 -12.97 0.33
N LEU A 136 3.72 -12.17 1.40
CA LEU A 136 4.94 -11.48 1.84
C LEU A 136 6.11 -12.41 2.18
N PRO A 137 5.92 -13.64 2.71
CA PRO A 137 7.06 -14.54 2.97
C PRO A 137 7.83 -14.90 1.69
N SER A 138 7.15 -15.09 0.56
CA SER A 138 7.77 -15.36 -0.73
C SER A 138 8.40 -14.08 -1.33
N PHE A 139 7.73 -12.93 -1.20
CA PHE A 139 8.27 -11.66 -1.71
C PHE A 139 9.57 -11.23 -1.01
N ARG A 140 9.68 -11.46 0.31
CA ARG A 140 10.91 -11.22 1.07
C ARG A 140 12.10 -12.08 0.59
N GLN A 141 11.81 -13.20 -0.06
CA GLN A 141 12.82 -14.09 -0.65
C GLN A 141 13.10 -13.76 -2.13
N GLY A 142 12.43 -12.75 -2.69
CA GLY A 142 12.52 -12.39 -4.11
C GLY A 142 11.71 -13.28 -5.04
N ASP A 143 10.91 -14.21 -4.51
CA ASP A 143 10.05 -15.11 -5.28
C ASP A 143 8.65 -14.53 -5.42
N TYR A 144 8.52 -13.54 -6.32
CA TYR A 144 7.24 -12.85 -6.56
C TYR A 144 6.20 -13.78 -7.17
N GLN A 145 6.61 -14.65 -8.08
CA GLN A 145 5.73 -15.62 -8.72
C GLN A 145 5.05 -16.53 -7.69
N ALA A 146 5.80 -17.13 -6.78
CA ALA A 146 5.21 -17.99 -5.75
C ALA A 146 4.29 -17.23 -4.80
N GLY A 147 4.63 -15.98 -4.44
CA GLY A 147 3.78 -15.16 -3.58
C GLY A 147 2.45 -14.81 -4.24
N VAL A 148 2.46 -14.45 -5.52
CA VAL A 148 1.24 -14.16 -6.30
C VAL A 148 0.37 -15.40 -6.40
N VAL A 149 0.95 -16.55 -6.78
CA VAL A 149 0.19 -17.81 -6.92
C VAL A 149 -0.46 -18.22 -5.60
N LYS A 150 0.27 -18.19 -4.49
CA LYS A 150 -0.28 -18.53 -3.17
C LYS A 150 -1.38 -17.56 -2.74
N GLY A 151 -1.18 -16.27 -2.97
CA GLY A 151 -2.20 -15.26 -2.67
C GLY A 151 -3.48 -15.47 -3.46
N VAL A 152 -3.38 -15.73 -4.76
CA VAL A 152 -4.53 -16.03 -5.62
C VAL A 152 -5.22 -17.32 -5.17
N ASP A 153 -4.47 -18.38 -4.88
CA ASP A 153 -5.03 -19.66 -4.44
C ASP A 153 -5.77 -19.52 -3.09
N ALA A 154 -5.25 -18.72 -2.15
CA ALA A 154 -5.91 -18.43 -0.88
C ALA A 154 -7.22 -17.64 -1.06
N LEU A 155 -7.23 -16.67 -1.97
CA LEU A 155 -8.41 -15.87 -2.30
C LEU A 155 -9.49 -16.72 -3.01
N ILE A 156 -9.10 -17.52 -4.00
CA ILE A 156 -10.01 -18.46 -4.68
C ILE A 156 -10.61 -19.43 -3.68
N ALA A 157 -9.78 -20.03 -2.82
CA ALA A 157 -10.25 -20.97 -1.81
C ALA A 157 -11.27 -20.34 -0.87
N GLN A 158 -11.14 -19.05 -0.55
CA GLN A 158 -12.11 -18.33 0.28
C GLN A 158 -13.41 -18.02 -0.48
N LEU A 159 -13.33 -17.62 -1.75
CA LEU A 159 -14.49 -17.30 -2.59
C LEU A 159 -15.31 -18.54 -2.98
N GLU A 160 -14.67 -19.72 -3.05
CA GLU A 160 -15.35 -20.96 -3.38
C GLU A 160 -16.05 -21.65 -2.19
N LEU A 161 -15.83 -21.16 -0.95
CA LEU A 161 -16.50 -21.70 0.23
C LEU A 161 -17.99 -21.38 0.23
N ASP A 162 -18.76 -22.17 0.98
CA ASP A 162 -20.12 -21.78 1.31
C ASP A 162 -20.11 -20.43 2.04
N PRO A 163 -21.03 -19.50 1.73
CA PRO A 163 -21.03 -18.16 2.33
C PRO A 163 -20.97 -18.15 3.86
N ALA A 164 -21.63 -19.11 4.53
CA ALA A 164 -21.60 -19.19 5.99
C ALA A 164 -20.23 -19.62 6.52
N GLU A 165 -19.57 -20.56 5.84
CA GLU A 165 -18.21 -21.00 6.19
C GLU A 165 -17.18 -19.91 5.90
N ALA A 166 -17.34 -19.23 4.77
CA ALA A 166 -16.46 -18.13 4.37
C ALA A 166 -16.52 -16.98 5.38
N GLN A 167 -17.72 -16.57 5.79
CA GLN A 167 -17.93 -15.56 6.82
C GLN A 167 -17.38 -15.99 8.19
N ALA A 168 -17.56 -17.25 8.58
CA ALA A 168 -17.00 -17.77 9.82
C ALA A 168 -15.47 -17.70 9.83
N ARG A 169 -14.83 -18.03 8.70
CA ARG A 169 -13.38 -17.93 8.53
C ARG A 169 -12.90 -16.49 8.51
N ALA A 170 -13.65 -15.58 7.89
CA ALA A 170 -13.36 -14.15 7.90
C ALA A 170 -13.48 -13.55 9.33
N ALA A 171 -14.50 -13.96 10.09
CA ALA A 171 -14.64 -13.57 11.50
C ALA A 171 -13.51 -14.13 12.37
N ALA A 172 -13.05 -15.36 12.12
CA ALA A 172 -11.87 -15.89 12.79
C ALA A 172 -10.61 -15.05 12.46
N ALA A 173 -10.45 -14.64 11.20
CA ALA A 173 -9.34 -13.78 10.78
C ALA A 173 -9.33 -12.42 11.49
N GLU A 174 -10.50 -11.83 11.76
CA GLU A 174 -10.59 -10.59 12.55
C GLU A 174 -10.04 -10.76 13.97
N THR A 175 -10.34 -11.89 14.63
CA THR A 175 -9.82 -12.16 15.98
C THR A 175 -8.30 -12.32 15.99
N GLU A 176 -7.74 -12.99 14.97
CA GLU A 176 -6.29 -13.15 14.82
C GLU A 176 -5.59 -11.82 14.50
N HIS A 177 -6.21 -10.97 13.68
CA HIS A 177 -5.70 -9.63 13.39
C HIS A 177 -5.61 -8.76 14.62
N GLN A 178 -6.67 -8.76 15.44
CA GLN A 178 -6.70 -8.02 16.70
C GLN A 178 -5.64 -8.54 17.69
N ALA A 179 -5.44 -9.85 17.76
CA ALA A 179 -4.40 -10.46 18.59
C ALA A 179 -2.97 -10.14 18.10
N SER A 180 -2.78 -10.03 16.78
CA SER A 180 -1.49 -9.74 16.16
C SER A 180 -1.09 -8.26 16.30
N GLY A 181 -2.06 -7.34 16.33
CA GLY A 181 -1.84 -5.92 16.62
C GLY A 181 -1.28 -5.62 18.02
N ALA A 182 -1.34 -6.60 18.94
CA ALA A 182 -0.80 -6.49 20.31
C ALA A 182 0.68 -6.91 20.44
N LYS A 183 1.35 -7.32 19.36
CA LYS A 183 2.77 -7.67 19.40
C LYS A 183 3.62 -6.39 19.44
N ILE A 184 3.79 -5.80 20.62
CA ILE A 184 4.77 -4.72 20.83
C ILE A 184 6.15 -5.25 20.38
N PRO A 185 6.84 -4.60 19.43
CA PRO A 185 8.14 -5.04 18.97
C PRO A 185 9.07 -5.23 20.18
N ILE A 186 9.82 -6.33 20.22
CA ILE A 186 10.77 -6.60 21.31
C ILE A 186 11.73 -5.42 21.49
N GLY A 187 12.10 -4.74 20.39
CA GLY A 187 12.89 -3.51 20.42
C GLY A 187 12.27 -2.38 21.24
N THR A 188 10.95 -2.18 21.18
CA THR A 188 10.22 -1.18 21.98
C THR A 188 10.18 -1.56 23.46
N ILE A 189 9.99 -2.83 23.79
CA ILE A 189 10.05 -3.32 25.18
C ILE A 189 11.46 -3.10 25.75
N VAL A 190 12.50 -3.44 24.98
CA VAL A 190 13.90 -3.22 25.35
C VAL A 190 14.21 -1.73 25.49
N PHE A 191 13.74 -0.88 24.56
CA PHE A 191 13.94 0.56 24.62
C PHE A 191 13.27 1.21 25.84
N ILE A 192 12.02 0.83 26.13
CA ILE A 192 11.30 1.27 27.33
C ILE A 192 12.03 0.77 28.59
N ALA A 193 12.48 -0.48 28.62
CA ALA A 193 13.24 -1.03 29.74
C ALA A 193 14.58 -0.29 29.98
N VAL A 194 15.28 0.09 28.91
CA VAL A 194 16.53 0.88 28.99
C VAL A 194 16.27 2.30 29.52
N ILE A 195 15.20 2.96 29.07
CA ILE A 195 14.79 4.27 29.60
C ILE A 195 14.44 4.17 31.09
N PHE A 196 13.64 3.18 31.47
CA PHE A 196 13.28 2.97 32.87
C PHE A 196 14.49 2.62 33.74
N LEU A 197 15.41 1.79 33.24
CA LEU A 197 16.66 1.48 33.94
C LEU A 197 17.53 2.73 34.11
N PHE A 198 17.66 3.55 33.08
CA PHE A 198 18.41 4.81 33.14
C PHE A 198 17.80 5.79 34.16
N LEU A 199 16.48 5.95 34.17
CA LEU A 199 15.76 6.78 35.13
C LEU A 199 15.87 6.23 36.55
N PHE A 200 15.77 4.91 36.72
CA PHE A 200 15.93 4.23 38.01
C PHE A 200 17.34 4.41 38.59
N VAL A 201 18.38 4.22 37.79
CA VAL A 201 19.77 4.48 38.18
C VAL A 201 19.98 5.94 38.56
N ARG A 202 19.35 6.88 37.85
CA ARG A 202 19.41 8.31 38.20
C ARG A 202 18.67 8.65 39.49
N ALA A 203 17.52 8.02 39.74
CA ALA A 203 16.72 8.23 40.95
C ALA A 203 17.43 7.66 42.19
N VAL A 204 18.01 6.47 42.09
CA VAL A 204 18.81 5.86 43.17
C VAL A 204 20.13 6.61 43.39
N GLY A 205 20.78 7.07 42.30
CA GLY A 205 22.00 7.88 42.37
C GLY A 205 21.79 9.29 42.93
N ALA A 206 20.58 9.85 42.80
CA ALA A 206 20.20 11.14 43.38
C ALA A 206 19.84 11.03 44.88
N ALA A 207 19.41 9.84 45.35
CA ALA A 207 19.10 9.59 46.75
C ALA A 207 20.34 9.37 47.64
N GLY A 208 21.50 8.99 47.05
CA GLY A 208 22.73 8.67 47.79
C GLY A 208 23.73 9.82 48.00
N ARG A 209 23.48 11.02 47.46
CA ARG A 209 24.40 12.18 47.60
C ARG A 209 23.76 13.24 48.49
N GLY A 210 24.13 13.22 49.77
CA GLY A 210 23.71 14.19 50.78
C GLY A 210 23.94 15.63 50.31
N ARG A 211 22.86 16.42 50.34
CA ARG A 211 22.88 17.86 50.07
C ARG A 211 23.73 18.59 51.12
N ARG A 212 24.80 19.24 50.70
CA ARG A 212 25.39 20.38 51.40
C ARG A 212 25.67 21.49 50.40
N HIS A 213 25.16 22.68 50.73
CA HIS A 213 25.49 24.00 50.16
C HIS A 213 25.06 24.21 48.69
N GLY A 214 24.57 25.34 48.22
CA GLY A 214 24.39 26.71 48.70
C GLY A 214 23.77 27.48 47.50
N GLY A 215 22.99 28.53 47.76
CA GLY A 215 22.11 29.15 46.77
C GLY A 215 22.76 29.82 45.56
N GLY A 216 21.93 30.12 44.56
CA GLY A 216 22.28 30.99 43.42
C GLY A 216 21.53 30.55 42.16
N GLY A 217 20.74 31.45 41.58
CA GLY A 217 19.85 31.17 40.45
C GLY A 217 20.54 30.79 39.14
N GLY A 218 19.76 30.31 38.18
CA GLY A 218 20.19 30.19 36.79
C GLY A 218 19.66 28.95 36.09
N LEU A 219 18.73 29.16 35.17
CA LEU A 219 18.27 28.20 34.17
C LEU A 219 19.47 27.57 33.44
N GLY A 220 19.55 26.25 33.42
CA GLY A 220 20.73 25.51 32.93
C GLY A 220 20.91 25.60 31.39
N PRO A 221 22.16 25.65 30.88
CA PRO A 221 22.48 26.13 29.52
C PRO A 221 22.47 25.05 28.42
N ILE A 222 21.88 23.87 28.65
CA ILE A 222 22.08 22.72 27.74
C ILE A 222 21.00 22.63 26.63
N LEU A 223 19.82 23.20 26.84
CA LEU A 223 18.73 23.16 25.83
C LEU A 223 18.92 24.17 24.68
N VAL A 224 19.80 25.16 24.85
CA VAL A 224 20.04 26.20 23.83
C VAL A 224 21.13 25.77 22.84
N TRP A 225 22.08 24.92 23.24
CA TRP A 225 23.11 24.41 22.34
C TRP A 225 22.55 23.35 21.37
N ALA A 226 21.76 22.40 21.86
CA ALA A 226 21.17 21.33 21.04
C ALA A 226 20.10 21.84 20.03
N ALA A 227 19.43 22.96 20.32
CA ALA A 227 18.47 23.57 19.40
C ALA A 227 19.14 24.40 18.29
N SER A 228 20.43 24.74 18.41
CA SER A 228 21.14 25.57 17.42
C SER A 228 21.89 24.77 16.34
N GLU A 229 22.06 23.46 16.53
CA GLU A 229 22.81 22.58 15.62
C GLU A 229 21.90 21.83 14.62
N MET A 230 20.57 21.93 14.74
CA MET A 230 19.60 21.29 13.83
C MET A 230 19.02 22.23 12.75
N MET A 231 19.57 23.44 12.60
CA MET A 231 18.98 24.44 11.70
C MET A 231 20.01 25.16 10.82
N LYS A 232 21.04 24.45 10.32
CA LYS A 232 21.93 24.96 9.27
C LYS A 232 22.34 23.86 8.26
N ASN A 233 21.92 24.09 7.01
CA ASN A 233 22.47 23.63 5.75
C ASN A 233 22.12 22.19 5.31
N ARG A 234 21.34 22.07 4.22
CA ARG A 234 21.91 21.88 2.87
C ARG A 234 20.82 21.84 1.80
N ASP A 235 20.82 22.88 0.97
CA ASP A 235 20.39 22.84 -0.42
C ASP A 235 21.54 22.31 -1.32
N ASP A 236 21.15 22.05 -2.56
CA ASP A 236 21.91 21.95 -3.83
C ASP A 236 22.16 20.56 -4.45
N ASP A 237 21.27 20.26 -5.41
CA ASP A 237 21.49 19.86 -6.80
C ASP A 237 22.81 19.19 -7.22
N ASP A 238 22.72 18.07 -7.97
CA ASP A 238 23.28 18.05 -9.32
C ASP A 238 22.80 16.88 -10.20
N ARG A 239 22.88 17.13 -11.52
CA ARG A 239 22.25 16.46 -12.66
C ARG A 239 23.06 15.30 -13.27
N GLY A 240 22.32 14.46 -14.04
CA GLY A 240 22.79 13.74 -15.24
C GLY A 240 22.77 12.21 -15.09
N GLY A 241 22.29 11.37 -16.00
CA GLY A 241 21.79 11.55 -17.37
C GLY A 241 22.16 10.33 -18.22
N TRP A 242 21.20 9.84 -19.03
CA TRP A 242 21.27 8.84 -20.13
C TRP A 242 21.27 7.36 -19.69
N GLY A 243 20.37 6.47 -20.16
CA GLY A 243 19.84 6.21 -21.50
C GLY A 243 20.17 4.72 -21.78
N GLY A 244 19.44 3.83 -22.45
CA GLY A 244 18.20 3.76 -23.21
C GLY A 244 18.17 2.31 -23.76
N GLY A 245 17.00 1.80 -24.20
CA GLY A 245 16.93 0.52 -24.93
C GLY A 245 15.64 -0.24 -24.66
N GLY A 246 14.69 -0.14 -25.59
CA GLY A 246 13.46 -0.91 -25.55
C GLY A 246 13.60 -2.30 -26.16
N PHE A 247 12.62 -3.15 -25.90
CA PHE A 247 12.23 -4.26 -26.77
C PHE A 247 10.72 -4.42 -26.72
N GLY A 248 10.11 -4.43 -27.90
CA GLY A 248 8.73 -4.84 -28.10
C GLY A 248 8.62 -6.35 -28.32
N GLY A 249 7.39 -6.83 -28.18
CA GLY A 249 6.96 -8.20 -28.43
C GLY A 249 5.88 -8.53 -27.41
N GLY A 250 4.71 -9.05 -27.73
CA GLY A 250 4.11 -9.48 -28.98
C GLY A 250 2.74 -9.98 -28.55
N GLY A 251 1.68 -9.55 -29.24
CA GLY A 251 0.32 -9.81 -28.79
C GLY A 251 -0.04 -11.30 -28.78
N PHE A 252 -0.81 -11.70 -27.78
CA PHE A 252 -1.68 -12.86 -27.87
C PHE A 252 -3.12 -12.35 -27.92
N GLY A 253 -3.72 -12.52 -29.11
CA GLY A 253 -5.13 -12.29 -29.33
C GLY A 253 -5.96 -13.46 -28.79
N GLY A 254 -7.04 -13.12 -28.10
CA GLY A 254 -8.12 -14.03 -27.74
C GLY A 254 -9.19 -13.27 -26.97
N GLY A 255 -10.37 -13.06 -27.58
CA GLY A 255 -11.63 -12.58 -27.00
C GLY A 255 -11.52 -11.59 -25.83
N GLY A 256 -11.71 -10.30 -26.11
CA GLY A 256 -11.53 -9.22 -25.14
C GLY A 256 -12.23 -9.46 -23.79
N PHE A 257 -11.42 -9.65 -22.75
CA PHE A 257 -11.86 -9.56 -21.37
C PHE A 257 -12.11 -8.08 -21.06
N SER A 258 -13.28 -7.78 -20.50
CA SER A 258 -13.63 -6.47 -19.98
C SER A 258 -14.27 -6.64 -18.62
N GLY A 259 -14.10 -5.67 -17.72
CA GLY A 259 -14.83 -5.66 -16.45
C GLY A 259 -16.35 -5.66 -16.67
N GLY A 260 -17.08 -6.23 -15.71
CA GLY A 260 -18.55 -6.30 -15.72
C GLY A 260 -19.26 -5.02 -15.25
N GLY A 261 -18.51 -3.98 -14.88
CA GLY A 261 -19.02 -2.69 -14.43
C GLY A 261 -19.23 -2.57 -12.91
N GLY A 262 -18.58 -3.42 -12.12
CA GLY A 262 -18.60 -3.35 -10.65
C GLY A 262 -17.92 -2.10 -10.09
N SER A 263 -18.32 -1.72 -8.87
CA SER A 263 -17.78 -0.58 -8.12
C SER A 263 -16.96 -1.04 -6.92
N PHE A 264 -15.94 -0.24 -6.61
CA PHE A 264 -15.08 -0.40 -5.44
C PHE A 264 -15.33 0.72 -4.44
N GLY A 265 -15.10 0.40 -3.16
CA GLY A 265 -15.23 1.29 -2.01
C GLY A 265 -13.94 1.60 -1.26
N GLY A 266 -12.82 0.98 -1.63
CA GLY A 266 -11.57 1.07 -0.88
C GLY A 266 -11.35 -0.09 0.10
N GLY A 267 -12.19 -1.13 0.07
CA GLY A 267 -12.06 -2.33 0.91
C GLY A 267 -10.83 -3.17 0.57
N GLY A 268 -10.42 -4.01 1.51
CA GLY A 268 -9.28 -4.92 1.41
C GLY A 268 -8.08 -4.49 2.26
N ALA A 269 -6.87 -4.92 1.88
CA ALA A 269 -5.68 -4.73 2.70
C ALA A 269 -4.43 -4.46 1.87
N SER A 270 -3.47 -3.73 2.44
CA SER A 270 -2.14 -3.52 1.87
C SER A 270 -1.03 -4.05 2.77
N GLY A 271 0.13 -4.32 2.19
CA GLY A 271 1.33 -4.73 2.89
C GLY A 271 2.59 -4.35 2.11
N GLY A 272 3.74 -4.43 2.79
CA GLY A 272 5.05 -4.18 2.19
C GLY A 272 6.13 -5.13 2.71
N TRP A 273 7.26 -5.20 1.98
CA TRP A 273 8.40 -6.07 2.29
C TRP A 273 9.75 -5.39 2.15
#